data_AF-A0A5C8JHW4-F1
#
_entry.id   AF-A0A5C8JHW4-F1
#
_cell.length_a   1.000
_cell.length_b   1.000
_cell.length_c   1.000
_cell.angle_alpha   90.00
_cell.angle_beta   90.00
_cell.angle_gamma   90.00
#
_symmetry.space_group_name_H-M   'P 1'
#
loop_
_entity.id
_entity.type
_entity.pdbx_description
1 polymer ?
#
loop_
_entity_poly.entity_id
_entity_poly.type
_entity_poly.pdbx_seq_one_letter_code
_entity_poly.pdbx_strand_id
1 'polypeptide(L)'
;MTITFREIRKEYQNQAVLSEVNFQIESREFFVLAGSSGGGKTTLLKMINRLIEPTSGHIEIDGQDIREMDLRELRLQIGYVLQDIALFPNMTILENVGLIPQMKGWKADKIKARVEELLPLVGLSAEKYLMRYPHELSGGEAQRIGILRAIAANPKIILMDEPFSALDPISRKQLQITGIFQTIPSLALLGLLIPFLGIGAPPAIVALVVYGLFPIIQNTYTGLQQINPSLIEAATAFGMNRRERLMKFELALAMPFIIAGIRTSAVMIIGTATLAALIGAGGLGNFIILGINSNDISLILIGAISSAILAILFSTLLHWLEKAKLRTILMSFFIGLILLAGSYYQPQSSTHPEITIGGKLGSEPTIIINMYKELIEKKSDIRVNLKSNFGDTTFCYNALKTDKIDLYPEYTGTILTTFSKKTTTSTNPGTVYENARDDIKKLDDFIYLKPMAFQDTYALAVKSSTAKENQLENISDLSTLNHPLAGFDLEFANRKDGYLGLQSKYGLNFNVKTMQTSLIYSALNSNAVQIAQVYSTDSQIKQYNLKVLKDDKKLFPPYQAAPLMSEKLLKKYPQLETILNQLAGKITDQEMIEMNYQVNVEQKSAATVAHDFLVKHHLI
;
A
#
# COMPACT_ATOMS: atom_id res chain seq x y z
N MET A 1 28.11 -55.65 1.34
CA MET A 1 27.20 -54.77 0.61
C MET A 1 27.36 -55.06 -0.86
N THR A 2 26.38 -55.72 -1.44
CA THR A 2 26.37 -56.11 -2.86
C THR A 2 25.32 -55.28 -3.60
N ILE A 3 25.63 -54.80 -4.81
CA ILE A 3 24.70 -54.02 -5.65
C ILE A 3 24.40 -54.81 -6.91
N THR A 4 23.13 -55.11 -7.18
CA THR A 4 22.72 -55.92 -8.34
C THR A 4 21.80 -55.12 -9.25
N PHE A 5 22.16 -55.04 -10.53
CA PHE A 5 21.34 -54.48 -11.60
C PHE A 5 20.68 -55.62 -12.37
N ARG A 6 19.35 -55.60 -12.47
CA ARG A 6 18.56 -56.60 -13.22
C ARG A 6 17.70 -55.91 -14.27
N GLU A 7 17.97 -56.22 -15.54
CA GLU A 7 17.21 -55.82 -16.71
C GLU A 7 16.96 -54.30 -16.79
N ILE A 8 17.98 -53.50 -16.42
CA ILE A 8 17.81 -52.06 -16.28
C ILE A 8 17.70 -51.39 -17.64
N ARG A 9 16.59 -50.66 -17.83
CA ARG A 9 16.30 -49.89 -19.03
C ARG A 9 16.03 -48.43 -18.68
N LYS A 10 16.53 -47.50 -19.48
CA LYS A 10 16.21 -46.08 -19.35
C LYS A 10 15.92 -45.44 -20.69
N GLU A 11 14.77 -44.78 -20.77
CA GLU A 11 14.36 -43.99 -21.92
C GLU A 11 14.08 -42.53 -21.52
N TYR A 12 14.44 -41.59 -22.40
CA TYR A 12 14.02 -40.20 -22.36
C TYR A 12 13.36 -39.84 -23.68
N GLN A 13 12.16 -39.26 -23.67
CA GLN A 13 11.45 -38.85 -24.90
C GLN A 13 11.45 -39.96 -25.99
N ASN A 14 11.20 -41.21 -25.59
CA ASN A 14 11.22 -42.42 -26.43
C ASN A 14 12.58 -42.79 -27.06
N GLN A 15 13.69 -42.23 -26.57
CA GLN A 15 15.04 -42.67 -26.93
C GLN A 15 15.67 -43.46 -25.78
N ALA A 16 16.08 -44.71 -26.06
CA ALA A 16 16.78 -45.55 -25.10
C ALA A 16 18.22 -45.07 -24.88
N VAL A 17 18.55 -44.74 -23.63
CA VAL A 17 19.89 -44.38 -23.16
C VAL A 17 20.59 -45.57 -22.50
N LEU A 18 19.82 -46.47 -21.88
CA LEU A 18 20.29 -47.75 -21.35
C LEU A 18 19.35 -48.85 -21.84
N SER A 19 19.93 -49.89 -22.44
CA SER A 19 19.21 -51.06 -22.94
C SER A 19 19.68 -52.29 -22.19
N GLU A 20 18.85 -52.79 -21.26
CA GLU A 20 18.99 -54.11 -20.63
C GLU A 20 20.32 -54.35 -19.91
N VAL A 21 20.62 -53.51 -18.92
CA VAL A 21 21.85 -53.60 -18.14
C VAL A 21 21.71 -54.61 -17.00
N ASN A 22 22.62 -55.59 -16.97
CA ASN A 22 22.67 -56.66 -15.97
C ASN A 22 24.12 -56.83 -15.47
N PHE A 23 24.36 -56.57 -14.19
CA PHE A 23 25.63 -56.90 -13.53
C PHE A 23 25.50 -56.80 -12.01
N GLN A 24 26.48 -57.35 -11.31
CA GLN A 24 26.57 -57.33 -9.84
C GLN A 24 27.92 -56.76 -9.43
N ILE A 25 27.91 -55.89 -8.41
CA ILE A 25 29.10 -55.34 -7.76
C ILE A 25 29.19 -55.94 -6.37
N GLU A 26 30.33 -56.57 -6.07
CA GLU A 26 30.58 -57.24 -4.80
C GLU A 26 31.04 -56.30 -3.69
N SER A 27 30.90 -56.78 -2.46
CA SER A 27 31.31 -56.03 -1.29
C SER A 27 32.81 -55.72 -1.29
N ARG A 28 33.16 -54.44 -1.08
CA ARG A 28 34.54 -53.91 -1.10
C ARG A 28 35.21 -53.97 -2.48
N GLU A 29 34.44 -54.18 -3.54
CA GLU A 29 34.93 -54.09 -4.91
C GLU A 29 35.17 -52.63 -5.31
N PHE A 30 36.26 -52.38 -6.03
CA PHE A 30 36.48 -51.13 -6.74
C PHE A 30 36.04 -51.31 -8.19
N PHE A 31 34.84 -50.83 -8.51
CA PHE A 31 34.22 -51.04 -9.82
C PHE A 31 34.30 -49.78 -10.68
N VAL A 32 34.71 -49.93 -11.95
CA VAL A 32 34.89 -48.81 -12.89
C VAL A 32 34.00 -48.99 -14.11
N LEU A 33 33.17 -47.98 -14.39
CA LEU A 33 32.38 -47.87 -15.61
C LEU A 33 33.11 -46.97 -16.61
N ALA A 34 33.70 -47.58 -17.65
CA ALA A 34 34.38 -46.87 -18.73
C ALA A 34 33.53 -46.90 -20.03
N GLY A 35 33.50 -45.78 -20.75
CA GLY A 35 32.75 -45.67 -22.01
C GLY A 35 32.72 -44.23 -22.53
N SER A 36 32.29 -44.04 -23.79
CA SER A 36 32.20 -42.73 -24.43
C SER A 36 31.25 -41.77 -23.70
N SER A 37 31.41 -40.46 -23.93
CA SER A 37 30.45 -39.46 -23.43
C SER A 37 29.05 -39.76 -23.98
N GLY A 38 28.03 -39.58 -23.14
CA GLY A 38 26.64 -39.93 -23.48
C GLY A 38 26.28 -41.42 -23.36
N GLY A 39 27.23 -42.32 -23.07
CA GLY A 39 26.98 -43.77 -22.92
C GLY A 39 26.22 -44.21 -21.66
N GLY A 40 25.48 -43.31 -21.00
CA GLY A 40 24.62 -43.66 -19.85
C GLY A 40 25.31 -43.85 -18.50
N LYS A 41 26.63 -43.64 -18.38
CA LYS A 41 27.42 -43.81 -17.14
C LYS A 41 26.83 -43.05 -15.93
N THR A 42 26.74 -41.72 -16.04
CA THR A 42 26.13 -40.84 -15.04
C THR A 42 24.68 -41.21 -14.76
N THR A 43 23.93 -41.61 -15.78
CA THR A 43 22.54 -42.06 -15.61
C THR A 43 22.47 -43.29 -14.70
N LEU A 44 23.37 -44.26 -14.91
CA LEU A 44 23.42 -45.49 -14.11
C LEU A 44 23.85 -45.22 -12.66
N LEU A 45 24.84 -44.34 -12.44
CA LEU A 45 25.22 -43.89 -11.09
C LEU A 45 24.06 -43.20 -10.37
N LYS A 46 23.37 -42.28 -11.06
CA LYS A 46 22.21 -41.55 -10.52
C LYS A 46 21.05 -42.46 -10.14
N MET A 47 20.92 -43.64 -10.76
CA MET A 47 19.90 -44.61 -10.41
C MET A 47 20.14 -45.31 -9.07
N ILE A 48 21.39 -45.59 -8.70
CA ILE A 48 21.73 -46.18 -7.38
C ILE A 48 21.26 -45.27 -6.23
N ASN A 49 21.47 -43.96 -6.38
CA ASN A 49 21.02 -42.96 -5.40
C ASN A 49 19.53 -42.56 -5.58
N ARG A 50 18.86 -43.08 -6.61
CA ARG A 50 17.49 -42.72 -7.01
C ARG A 50 17.31 -41.21 -7.23
N LEU A 51 18.29 -40.57 -7.88
CA LEU A 51 18.09 -39.26 -8.50
C LEU A 51 17.30 -39.39 -9.80
N ILE A 52 17.45 -40.53 -10.46
CA ILE A 52 16.75 -40.90 -11.69
C ILE A 52 16.19 -42.30 -11.46
N GLU A 53 14.90 -42.49 -11.67
CA GLU A 53 14.29 -43.83 -11.65
C GLU A 53 14.49 -44.51 -13.02
N PRO A 54 14.80 -45.83 -13.06
CA PRO A 54 14.82 -46.57 -14.30
C PRO A 54 13.41 -46.69 -14.90
N THR A 55 13.31 -46.82 -16.23
CA THR A 55 12.05 -47.04 -16.94
C THR A 55 11.49 -48.44 -16.67
N SER A 56 12.37 -49.44 -16.62
CA SER A 56 12.08 -50.82 -16.20
C SER A 56 13.32 -51.48 -15.59
N GLY A 57 13.14 -52.65 -14.98
CA GLY A 57 14.18 -53.36 -14.25
C GLY A 57 14.26 -52.98 -12.76
N HIS A 58 15.19 -53.62 -12.05
CA HIS A 58 15.37 -53.52 -10.60
C HIS A 58 16.83 -53.29 -10.24
N ILE A 59 17.06 -52.45 -9.22
CA ILE A 59 18.36 -52.28 -8.59
C ILE A 59 18.22 -52.73 -7.15
N GLU A 60 19.02 -53.70 -6.75
CA GLU A 60 19.02 -54.27 -5.41
C GLU A 60 20.29 -53.88 -4.68
N ILE A 61 20.16 -53.59 -3.39
CA ILE A 61 21.26 -53.40 -2.44
C ILE A 61 21.11 -54.44 -1.34
N ASP A 62 22.11 -55.32 -1.19
CA ASP A 62 22.06 -56.46 -0.27
C ASP A 62 20.79 -57.33 -0.46
N GLY A 63 20.34 -57.48 -1.70
CA GLY A 63 19.16 -58.26 -2.09
C GLY A 63 17.82 -57.56 -1.85
N GLN A 64 17.81 -56.34 -1.34
CA GLN A 64 16.61 -55.51 -1.19
C GLN A 64 16.50 -54.50 -2.33
N ASP A 65 15.34 -54.42 -2.99
CA ASP A 65 15.11 -53.40 -4.03
C ASP A 65 15.18 -51.98 -3.42
N ILE A 66 15.97 -51.10 -4.03
CA ILE A 66 16.15 -49.71 -3.57
C ILE A 66 14.84 -48.90 -3.56
N ARG A 67 13.81 -49.34 -4.28
CA ARG A 67 12.46 -48.76 -4.27
C ARG A 67 11.72 -49.00 -2.96
N GLU A 68 12.02 -50.09 -2.28
CA GLU A 68 11.42 -50.48 -0.99
C GLU A 68 12.13 -49.87 0.21
N MET A 69 13.34 -49.30 0.00
CA MET A 69 14.10 -48.62 1.03
C MET A 69 13.58 -47.19 1.25
N ASP A 70 13.72 -46.66 2.47
CA ASP A 70 13.51 -45.23 2.72
C ASP A 70 14.51 -44.42 1.89
N LEU A 71 13.96 -43.57 1.02
CA LEU A 71 14.76 -42.81 0.05
C LEU A 71 15.79 -41.90 0.72
N ARG A 72 15.45 -41.32 1.88
CA ARG A 72 16.36 -40.42 2.61
C ARG A 72 17.46 -41.21 3.29
N GLU A 73 17.14 -42.33 3.93
CA GLU A 73 18.13 -43.22 4.54
C GLU A 73 19.09 -43.79 3.51
N LEU A 74 18.58 -44.26 2.36
CA LEU A 74 19.39 -44.73 1.23
C LEU A 74 20.44 -43.67 0.85
N ARG A 75 20.00 -42.43 0.63
CA ARG A 75 20.87 -41.31 0.24
C ARG A 75 21.89 -40.95 1.31
N LEU A 76 21.51 -40.97 2.59
CA LEU A 76 22.43 -40.70 3.70
C LEU A 76 23.47 -41.80 3.90
N GLN A 77 23.22 -43.02 3.46
CA GLN A 77 24.17 -44.14 3.51
C GLN A 77 25.20 -44.13 2.38
N ILE A 78 24.93 -43.37 1.30
CA ILE A 78 25.77 -43.24 0.11
C ILE A 78 26.60 -41.95 0.19
N GLY A 79 27.92 -42.07 0.00
CA GLY A 79 28.78 -40.94 -0.28
C GLY A 79 28.78 -40.66 -1.77
N TYR A 80 28.37 -39.47 -2.22
CA TYR A 80 28.30 -39.15 -3.64
C TYR A 80 29.22 -37.97 -3.98
N VAL A 81 30.24 -38.23 -4.79
CA VAL A 81 31.02 -37.21 -5.51
C VAL A 81 30.34 -36.95 -6.86
N LEU A 82 29.75 -35.77 -6.99
CA LEU A 82 29.01 -35.35 -8.17
C LEU A 82 29.96 -34.82 -9.26
N GLN A 83 29.49 -34.87 -10.51
CA GLN A 83 30.19 -34.34 -11.68
C GLN A 83 30.52 -32.84 -11.52
N ASP A 84 29.55 -32.04 -11.07
CA ASP A 84 29.81 -30.71 -10.56
C ASP A 84 30.15 -30.80 -9.07
N ILE A 85 31.27 -30.19 -8.66
CA ILE A 85 31.73 -30.19 -7.25
C ILE A 85 30.61 -29.75 -6.29
N ALA A 86 29.76 -28.80 -6.73
CA ALA A 86 28.51 -28.38 -6.08
C ALA A 86 28.66 -28.14 -4.56
N LEU A 87 29.71 -27.40 -4.17
CA LEU A 87 29.84 -26.91 -2.79
C LEU A 87 28.82 -25.79 -2.56
N PHE A 88 28.16 -25.79 -1.40
CA PHE A 88 27.20 -24.76 -1.05
C PHE A 88 27.95 -23.45 -0.74
N PRO A 89 27.77 -22.39 -1.54
CA PRO A 89 28.65 -21.21 -1.50
C PRO A 89 28.47 -20.36 -0.25
N ASN A 90 27.32 -20.48 0.42
CA ASN A 90 27.00 -19.81 1.69
C ASN A 90 27.46 -20.57 2.94
N MET A 91 28.11 -21.73 2.77
CA MET A 91 28.61 -22.57 3.85
C MET A 91 30.14 -22.57 3.85
N THR A 92 30.74 -22.59 5.03
CA THR A 92 32.18 -22.80 5.22
C THR A 92 32.59 -24.22 4.82
N ILE A 93 33.89 -24.51 4.75
CA ILE A 93 34.39 -25.87 4.47
C ILE A 93 33.97 -26.85 5.56
N LEU A 94 34.04 -26.44 6.83
CA LEU A 94 33.53 -27.23 7.96
C LEU A 94 32.06 -27.62 7.76
N GLU A 95 31.22 -26.66 7.36
CA GLU A 95 29.79 -26.88 7.15
C GLU A 95 29.52 -27.73 5.89
N ASN A 96 30.27 -27.52 4.80
CA ASN A 96 30.14 -28.32 3.58
C ASN A 96 30.52 -29.78 3.81
N VAL A 97 31.68 -30.06 4.42
CA VAL A 97 32.14 -31.43 4.70
C VAL A 97 31.30 -32.07 5.80
N GLY A 98 30.93 -31.30 6.82
CA GLY A 98 30.12 -31.75 7.95
C GLY A 98 28.63 -31.92 7.66
N LEU A 99 28.18 -31.63 6.44
CA LEU A 99 26.76 -31.59 6.06
C LEU A 99 26.04 -32.92 6.29
N ILE A 100 26.56 -34.03 5.74
CA ILE A 100 25.95 -35.36 5.87
C ILE A 100 26.02 -35.85 7.32
N PRO A 101 27.16 -35.75 8.04
CA PRO A 101 27.22 -36.01 9.48
C PRO A 101 26.17 -35.23 10.30
N GLN A 102 25.96 -33.95 9.99
CA GLN A 102 24.96 -33.13 10.65
C GLN A 102 23.53 -33.64 10.39
N MET A 103 23.23 -34.05 9.16
CA MET A 103 21.91 -34.62 8.80
C MET A 103 21.66 -35.99 9.44
N LYS A 104 22.72 -36.75 9.74
CA LYS A 104 22.69 -37.96 10.58
C LYS A 104 22.62 -37.67 12.08
N GLY A 105 22.55 -36.40 12.50
CA GLY A 105 22.42 -36.00 13.89
C GLY A 105 23.71 -36.08 14.72
N TRP A 106 24.89 -36.02 14.09
CA TRP A 106 26.15 -35.99 14.83
C TRP A 106 26.29 -34.69 15.63
N LYS A 107 26.90 -34.77 16.82
CA LYS A 107 27.21 -33.59 17.65
C LYS A 107 28.24 -32.69 16.95
N ALA A 108 28.14 -31.38 17.12
CA ALA A 108 29.00 -30.39 16.47
C ALA A 108 30.51 -30.66 16.69
N ASP A 109 30.92 -30.98 17.92
CA ASP A 109 32.33 -31.26 18.23
C ASP A 109 32.85 -32.51 17.50
N LYS A 110 32.00 -33.54 17.38
CA LYS A 110 32.33 -34.76 16.62
C LYS A 110 32.48 -34.46 15.13
N ILE A 111 31.62 -33.60 14.58
CA ILE A 111 31.71 -33.16 13.18
C ILE A 111 33.01 -32.40 12.96
N LYS A 112 33.31 -31.42 13.81
CA LYS A 112 34.54 -30.63 13.72
C LYS A 112 35.80 -31.50 13.78
N ALA A 113 35.89 -32.39 14.77
CA ALA A 113 37.02 -33.31 14.90
C ALA A 113 37.16 -34.21 13.66
N ARG A 114 36.05 -34.69 13.09
CA ARG A 114 36.08 -35.49 11.86
C ARG A 114 36.57 -34.69 10.65
N VAL A 115 36.16 -33.43 10.50
CA VAL A 115 36.65 -32.58 9.39
C VAL A 115 38.13 -32.25 9.57
N GLU A 116 38.58 -31.99 10.79
CA GLU A 116 39.99 -31.77 11.13
C GLU A 116 40.87 -32.98 10.82
N GLU A 117 40.36 -34.20 11.05
CA GLU A 117 41.04 -35.45 10.68
C GLU A 117 41.15 -35.65 9.16
N LEU A 118 40.11 -35.26 8.41
CA LEU A 118 40.02 -35.53 6.97
C LEU A 118 40.80 -34.54 6.09
N LEU A 119 40.90 -33.28 6.48
CA LEU A 119 41.56 -32.23 5.69
C LEU A 119 43.03 -32.55 5.37
N PRO A 120 43.87 -33.00 6.33
CA PRO A 120 45.26 -33.38 6.07
C PRO A 120 45.41 -34.52 5.07
N LEU A 121 44.45 -35.45 4.99
CA LEU A 121 44.49 -36.60 4.08
C LEU A 121 44.44 -36.20 2.60
N VAL A 122 43.94 -35.00 2.31
CA VAL A 122 43.88 -34.42 0.95
C VAL A 122 44.85 -33.24 0.78
N GLY A 123 45.85 -33.14 1.65
CA GLY A 123 46.90 -32.12 1.60
C GLY A 123 46.43 -30.71 1.97
N LEU A 124 45.33 -30.58 2.73
CA LEU A 124 44.81 -29.29 3.19
C LEU A 124 44.98 -29.14 4.70
N SER A 125 45.49 -28.01 5.17
CA SER A 125 45.64 -27.75 6.61
C SER A 125 44.27 -27.43 7.24
N ALA A 126 43.89 -28.14 8.30
CA ALA A 126 42.63 -27.88 8.99
C ALA A 126 42.55 -26.45 9.53
N GLU A 127 43.61 -25.97 10.19
CA GLU A 127 43.69 -24.63 10.78
C GLU A 127 43.41 -23.52 9.75
N LYS A 128 43.90 -23.70 8.52
CA LYS A 128 43.77 -22.69 7.45
C LYS A 128 42.44 -22.77 6.68
N TYR A 129 41.83 -23.96 6.57
CA TYR A 129 40.73 -24.18 5.63
C TYR A 129 39.35 -24.32 6.26
N LEU A 130 39.23 -24.69 7.54
CA LEU A 130 37.92 -24.98 8.17
C LEU A 130 36.88 -23.86 7.98
N MET A 131 37.31 -22.62 8.17
CA MET A 131 36.44 -21.44 8.14
C MET A 131 36.39 -20.75 6.77
N ARG A 132 37.10 -21.27 5.76
CA ARG A 132 37.05 -20.74 4.39
C ARG A 132 35.72 -21.06 3.73
N TYR A 133 35.39 -20.30 2.70
CA TYR A 133 34.25 -20.52 1.81
C TYR A 133 34.71 -21.08 0.46
N PRO A 134 33.81 -21.73 -0.31
CA PRO A 134 34.15 -22.34 -1.60
C PRO A 134 34.80 -21.39 -2.62
N HIS A 135 34.45 -20.09 -2.60
CA HIS A 135 35.03 -19.10 -3.52
C HIS A 135 36.50 -18.75 -3.20
N GLU A 136 37.00 -19.16 -2.03
CA GLU A 136 38.39 -18.96 -1.59
C GLU A 136 39.30 -20.16 -1.92
N LEU A 137 38.77 -21.14 -2.67
CA LEU A 137 39.47 -22.36 -3.07
C LEU A 137 39.79 -22.33 -4.58
N SER A 138 40.94 -22.89 -4.95
CA SER A 138 41.20 -23.30 -6.34
C SER A 138 40.27 -24.46 -6.74
N GLY A 139 40.07 -24.66 -8.05
CA GLY A 139 39.21 -25.75 -8.54
C GLY A 139 39.62 -27.14 -8.01
N GLY A 140 40.93 -27.42 -7.97
CA GLY A 140 41.45 -28.68 -7.43
C GLY A 140 41.28 -28.80 -5.90
N GLU A 141 41.35 -27.70 -5.15
CA GLU A 141 41.03 -27.71 -3.71
C GLU A 141 39.54 -27.97 -3.47
N ALA A 142 38.66 -27.29 -4.22
CA ALA A 142 37.21 -27.47 -4.13
C ALA A 142 36.80 -28.92 -4.43
N GLN A 143 37.42 -29.54 -5.43
CA GLN A 143 37.21 -30.94 -5.79
C GLN A 143 37.58 -31.88 -4.63
N ARG A 144 38.74 -31.66 -3.99
CA ARG A 144 39.15 -32.43 -2.79
C ARG A 144 38.15 -32.26 -1.64
N ILE A 145 37.61 -31.06 -1.43
CA ILE A 145 36.54 -30.83 -0.45
C ILE A 145 35.25 -31.59 -0.82
N GLY A 146 34.88 -31.64 -2.10
CA GLY A 146 33.75 -32.43 -2.59
C GLY A 146 33.90 -33.92 -2.27
N ILE A 147 35.12 -34.47 -2.42
CA ILE A 147 35.47 -35.85 -2.03
C ILE A 147 35.35 -36.02 -0.51
N LEU A 148 35.91 -35.11 0.29
CA LEU A 148 35.83 -35.18 1.75
C LEU A 148 34.39 -35.21 2.25
N ARG A 149 33.51 -34.38 1.68
CA ARG A 149 32.07 -34.36 2.00
C ARG A 149 31.41 -35.71 1.78
N ALA A 150 31.74 -36.39 0.67
CA ALA A 150 31.17 -37.69 0.34
C ALA A 150 31.58 -38.76 1.37
N ILE A 151 32.81 -38.71 1.90
CA ILE A 151 33.34 -39.73 2.83
C ILE A 151 33.14 -39.40 4.31
N ALA A 152 32.78 -38.15 4.64
CA ALA A 152 32.75 -37.64 6.02
C ALA A 152 31.88 -38.46 6.98
N ALA A 153 30.78 -39.03 6.48
CA ALA A 153 29.81 -39.78 7.26
C ALA A 153 30.00 -41.30 7.24
N ASN A 154 31.21 -41.78 6.90
CA ASN A 154 31.58 -43.20 6.76
C ASN A 154 30.53 -43.99 5.95
N PRO A 155 30.30 -43.61 4.69
CA PRO A 155 29.28 -44.23 3.87
C PRO A 155 29.63 -45.69 3.56
N LYS A 156 28.61 -46.50 3.30
CA LYS A 156 28.81 -47.91 2.90
C LYS A 156 29.11 -48.06 1.41
N ILE A 157 28.58 -47.14 0.60
CA ILE A 157 28.81 -47.03 -0.84
C ILE A 157 29.39 -45.65 -1.13
N ILE A 158 30.40 -45.57 -1.99
CA ILE A 158 30.88 -44.31 -2.54
C ILE A 158 30.64 -44.32 -4.05
N LEU A 159 29.83 -43.38 -4.53
CA LEU A 159 29.62 -43.12 -5.95
C LEU A 159 30.51 -41.96 -6.38
N MET A 160 31.23 -42.14 -7.48
CA MET A 160 32.11 -41.11 -8.04
C MET A 160 31.76 -40.88 -9.51
N ASP A 161 31.15 -39.74 -9.79
CA ASP A 161 30.71 -39.36 -11.14
C ASP A 161 31.68 -38.30 -11.68
N GLU A 162 32.56 -38.74 -12.59
CA GLU A 162 33.69 -37.97 -13.13
C GLU A 162 34.41 -37.09 -12.10
N PRO A 163 34.92 -37.66 -11.01
CA PRO A 163 35.44 -36.91 -9.87
C PRO A 163 36.66 -36.03 -10.18
N PHE A 164 37.20 -36.04 -11.41
CA PHE A 164 38.39 -35.32 -11.87
C PHE A 164 38.21 -34.47 -13.15
N SER A 165 37.00 -34.33 -13.71
CA SER A 165 36.74 -33.44 -14.87
C SER A 165 36.23 -32.07 -14.39
N ALA A 166 36.60 -30.97 -15.07
CA ALA A 166 36.16 -29.63 -14.71
C ALA A 166 35.55 -28.87 -15.92
N LEU A 167 34.32 -28.41 -15.68
CA LEU A 167 33.59 -27.24 -16.20
C LEU A 167 33.04 -27.22 -17.65
N ASP A 168 31.71 -27.13 -17.73
CA ASP A 168 30.98 -26.21 -18.63
C ASP A 168 29.59 -25.86 -18.03
N PRO A 169 29.21 -24.59 -17.84
CA PRO A 169 27.84 -24.23 -17.48
C PRO A 169 27.02 -23.82 -18.72
N ILE A 170 25.88 -24.49 -18.94
CA ILE A 170 24.86 -24.09 -19.92
C ILE A 170 23.84 -23.12 -19.30
N SER A 171 23.61 -22.05 -20.07
CA SER A 171 22.66 -20.94 -19.93
C SER A 171 21.21 -21.32 -19.59
N ARG A 172 20.49 -20.42 -18.92
CA ARG A 172 19.01 -20.48 -18.81
C ARG A 172 18.34 -19.22 -19.31
N LYS A 173 17.30 -19.44 -20.12
CA LYS A 173 16.36 -18.44 -20.62
C LYS A 173 15.21 -18.20 -19.63
N GLN A 174 14.78 -16.94 -19.67
CA GLN A 174 13.65 -16.20 -19.10
C GLN A 174 12.34 -16.94 -18.74
N LEU A 175 11.54 -16.27 -17.90
CA LEU A 175 10.08 -16.24 -18.04
C LEU A 175 9.42 -14.97 -17.47
N GLN A 176 8.57 -14.35 -18.30
CA GLN A 176 7.63 -13.26 -18.01
C GLN A 176 6.24 -13.86 -17.81
N ILE A 177 5.69 -13.86 -16.59
CA ILE A 177 4.24 -14.09 -16.33
C ILE A 177 3.78 -13.29 -15.09
N THR A 178 4.11 -12.00 -15.02
CA THR A 178 3.73 -11.20 -13.83
C THR A 178 3.00 -9.89 -14.16
N GLY A 179 3.12 -9.35 -15.38
CA GLY A 179 2.56 -8.02 -15.71
C GLY A 179 1.03 -7.86 -15.59
N ILE A 180 0.23 -8.92 -15.60
CA ILE A 180 -1.24 -8.84 -15.67
C ILE A 180 -1.86 -8.24 -14.40
N PHE A 181 -1.37 -8.57 -13.20
CA PHE A 181 -1.97 -8.06 -11.95
C PHE A 181 -1.65 -6.57 -11.67
N GLN A 182 -0.56 -6.04 -12.23
CA GLN A 182 -0.23 -4.61 -12.13
C GLN A 182 -1.16 -3.72 -12.98
N THR A 183 -1.99 -4.31 -13.84
CA THR A 183 -2.85 -3.55 -14.76
C THR A 183 -4.14 -3.05 -14.13
N ILE A 184 -4.57 -3.60 -13.00
CA ILE A 184 -5.71 -3.05 -12.26
C ILE A 184 -5.25 -1.72 -11.67
N PRO A 185 -5.94 -0.59 -11.93
CA PRO A 185 -5.60 0.69 -11.29
C PRO A 185 -5.90 0.66 -9.79
N SER A 186 -5.01 1.21 -8.97
CA SER A 186 -5.18 1.21 -7.50
C SER A 186 -6.48 1.87 -7.05
N LEU A 187 -6.86 2.97 -7.71
CA LEU A 187 -8.11 3.67 -7.46
C LEU A 187 -9.34 2.79 -7.75
N ALA A 188 -9.29 1.94 -8.78
CA ALA A 188 -10.38 1.03 -9.10
C ALA A 188 -10.50 -0.09 -8.05
N LEU A 189 -9.38 -0.63 -7.59
CA LEU A 189 -9.37 -1.62 -6.51
C LEU A 189 -9.94 -1.05 -5.21
N LEU A 190 -9.63 0.21 -4.88
CA LEU A 190 -10.23 0.89 -3.73
C LEU A 190 -11.74 1.01 -3.88
N GLY A 191 -12.24 1.46 -5.04
CA GLY A 191 -13.67 1.56 -5.32
C GLY A 191 -14.42 0.24 -5.17
N LEU A 192 -13.82 -0.87 -5.61
CA LEU A 192 -14.38 -2.21 -5.47
C LEU A 192 -14.45 -2.72 -4.02
N LEU A 193 -13.59 -2.22 -3.14
CA LEU A 193 -13.54 -2.66 -1.74
C LEU A 193 -14.49 -1.88 -0.83
N ILE A 194 -14.94 -0.69 -1.23
CA ILE A 194 -15.84 0.17 -0.43
C ILE A 194 -17.14 -0.54 -0.03
N PRO A 195 -17.86 -1.26 -0.90
CA PRO A 195 -19.10 -1.95 -0.51
C PRO A 195 -18.91 -2.99 0.59
N PHE A 196 -17.72 -3.56 0.72
CA PHE A 196 -17.42 -4.65 1.65
C PHE A 196 -16.77 -4.17 2.95
N LEU A 197 -15.91 -3.15 2.86
CA LEU A 197 -15.06 -2.69 3.98
C LEU A 197 -15.40 -1.27 4.46
N GLY A 198 -16.37 -0.62 3.81
CA GLY A 198 -16.72 0.77 4.05
C GLY A 198 -15.65 1.75 3.54
N ILE A 199 -15.72 2.99 4.01
CA ILE A 199 -14.80 4.07 3.65
C ILE A 199 -13.77 4.27 4.79
N GLY A 200 -12.54 4.63 4.45
CA GLY A 200 -11.45 4.90 5.39
C GLY A 200 -10.21 4.03 5.17
N ALA A 201 -9.42 3.85 6.23
CA ALA A 201 -8.15 3.11 6.17
C ALA A 201 -8.23 1.61 5.79
N PRO A 202 -9.24 0.83 6.22
CA PRO A 202 -9.28 -0.62 5.94
C PRO A 202 -9.20 -1.01 4.45
N PRO A 203 -10.03 -0.48 3.52
CA PRO A 203 -9.90 -0.79 2.09
C PRO A 203 -8.56 -0.35 1.50
N ALA A 204 -8.00 0.77 1.95
CA ALA A 204 -6.67 1.22 1.53
C ALA A 204 -5.59 0.22 1.92
N ILE A 205 -5.59 -0.24 3.18
CA ILE A 205 -4.60 -1.21 3.66
C ILE A 205 -4.71 -2.51 2.87
N VAL A 206 -5.92 -3.02 2.64
CA VAL A 206 -6.11 -4.26 1.84
C VAL A 206 -5.58 -4.09 0.43
N ALA A 207 -5.92 -2.99 -0.25
CA ALA A 207 -5.41 -2.71 -1.59
C ALA A 207 -3.87 -2.63 -1.59
N LEU A 208 -3.28 -1.85 -0.68
CA LEU A 208 -1.83 -1.66 -0.57
C LEU A 208 -1.10 -2.99 -0.26
N VAL A 209 -1.68 -3.86 0.54
CA VAL A 209 -1.14 -5.21 0.81
C VAL A 209 -1.12 -6.04 -0.48
N VAL A 210 -2.22 -6.05 -1.24
CA VAL A 210 -2.29 -6.79 -2.51
C VAL A 210 -1.24 -6.28 -3.51
N TYR A 211 -1.12 -4.96 -3.67
CA TYR A 211 -0.07 -4.37 -4.51
C TYR A 211 1.33 -4.70 -3.98
N GLY A 212 1.52 -4.59 -2.68
CA GLY A 212 2.79 -4.81 -2.01
C GLY A 212 3.34 -6.23 -2.15
N LEU A 213 2.46 -7.23 -2.16
CA LEU A 213 2.87 -8.63 -2.29
C LEU A 213 3.49 -8.94 -3.65
N PHE A 214 3.11 -8.22 -4.69
CA PHE A 214 3.48 -8.58 -6.05
C PHE A 214 5.00 -8.47 -6.33
N PRO A 215 5.68 -7.32 -6.07
CA PRO A 215 7.13 -7.26 -6.25
C PRO A 215 7.88 -8.24 -5.36
N ILE A 216 7.36 -8.52 -4.16
CA ILE A 216 7.95 -9.46 -3.21
C ILE A 216 7.90 -10.88 -3.79
N ILE A 217 6.73 -11.34 -4.25
CA ILE A 217 6.55 -12.67 -4.84
C ILE A 217 7.41 -12.82 -6.10
N GLN A 218 7.37 -11.83 -7.01
CA GLN A 218 8.11 -11.88 -8.27
C GLN A 218 9.62 -12.01 -8.04
N ASN A 219 10.18 -11.18 -7.16
CA ASN A 219 11.61 -11.23 -6.90
C ASN A 219 12.01 -12.45 -6.08
N THR A 220 11.17 -12.92 -5.15
CA THR A 220 11.40 -14.17 -4.43
C THR A 220 11.46 -15.35 -5.40
N TYR A 221 10.50 -15.45 -6.31
CA TYR A 221 10.47 -16.48 -7.35
C TYR A 221 11.71 -16.40 -8.25
N THR A 222 12.07 -15.19 -8.69
CA THR A 222 13.28 -14.95 -9.49
C THR A 222 14.54 -15.40 -8.76
N GLY A 223 14.69 -15.05 -7.48
CA GLY A 223 15.84 -15.43 -6.67
C GLY A 223 15.98 -16.94 -6.51
N LEU A 224 14.86 -17.66 -6.31
CA LEU A 224 14.86 -19.12 -6.21
C LEU A 224 15.18 -19.81 -7.55
N GLN A 225 14.69 -19.27 -8.67
CA GLN A 225 14.96 -19.81 -10.01
C GLN A 225 16.41 -19.58 -10.48
N GLN A 226 17.08 -18.56 -9.95
CA GLN A 226 18.47 -18.26 -10.29
C GLN A 226 19.48 -19.14 -9.53
N ILE A 227 19.04 -19.94 -8.55
CA ILE A 227 19.91 -20.87 -7.84
C ILE A 227 20.44 -21.90 -8.83
N ASN A 228 21.76 -22.13 -8.81
CA ASN A 228 22.41 -23.10 -9.69
C ASN A 228 21.74 -24.50 -9.54
N PRO A 229 21.23 -25.09 -10.63
CA PRO A 229 20.59 -26.41 -10.63
C PRO A 229 21.46 -27.52 -10.02
N SER A 230 22.78 -27.45 -10.18
CA SER A 230 23.72 -28.45 -9.64
C SER A 230 23.71 -28.48 -8.12
N LEU A 231 23.42 -27.34 -7.46
CA LEU A 231 23.23 -27.29 -5.99
C LEU A 231 21.93 -27.98 -5.56
N ILE A 232 20.87 -27.86 -6.37
CA ILE A 232 19.59 -28.53 -6.11
C ILE A 232 19.74 -30.04 -6.29
N GLU A 233 20.43 -30.47 -7.34
CA GLU A 233 20.77 -31.88 -7.56
C GLU A 233 21.59 -32.43 -6.39
N ALA A 234 22.65 -31.71 -5.98
CA ALA A 234 23.50 -32.09 -4.86
C ALA A 234 22.71 -32.24 -3.55
N ALA A 235 21.88 -31.24 -3.21
CA ALA A 235 21.02 -31.30 -2.03
C ALA A 235 20.09 -32.52 -2.05
N THR A 236 19.54 -32.83 -3.23
CA THR A 236 18.67 -34.00 -3.42
C THR A 236 19.46 -35.30 -3.24
N ALA A 237 20.66 -35.38 -3.82
CA ALA A 237 21.56 -36.53 -3.76
C ALA A 237 22.01 -36.86 -2.33
N PHE A 238 22.21 -35.83 -1.50
CA PHE A 238 22.60 -35.96 -0.09
C PHE A 238 21.41 -36.23 0.84
N GLY A 239 20.19 -36.32 0.31
CA GLY A 239 18.99 -36.63 1.10
C GLY A 239 18.38 -35.44 1.84
N MET A 240 18.64 -34.20 1.40
CA MET A 240 17.96 -33.03 1.99
C MET A 240 16.48 -33.04 1.66
N ASN A 241 15.65 -32.83 2.69
CA ASN A 241 14.23 -32.56 2.48
C ASN A 241 14.02 -31.08 2.06
N ARG A 242 12.80 -30.74 1.60
CA ARG A 242 12.45 -29.40 1.12
C ARG A 242 12.73 -28.30 2.15
N ARG A 243 12.48 -28.56 3.43
CA ARG A 243 12.69 -27.58 4.51
C ARG A 243 14.17 -27.37 4.80
N GLU A 244 14.96 -28.44 4.84
CA GLU A 244 16.42 -28.37 4.99
C GLU A 244 17.05 -27.59 3.84
N ARG A 245 16.64 -27.90 2.60
CA ARG A 245 17.11 -27.20 1.39
C ARG A 245 16.81 -25.69 1.46
N LEU A 246 15.56 -25.36 1.77
CA LEU A 246 15.09 -23.98 1.90
C LEU A 246 15.89 -23.20 2.95
N MET A 247 16.02 -23.76 4.15
CA MET A 247 16.64 -23.08 5.29
C MET A 247 18.17 -23.04 5.21
N LYS A 248 18.81 -24.05 4.61
CA LYS A 248 20.28 -24.16 4.59
C LYS A 248 20.94 -23.36 3.48
N PHE A 249 20.34 -23.26 2.29
CA PHE A 249 20.95 -22.46 1.21
C PHE A 249 19.96 -21.72 0.32
N GLU A 250 18.77 -22.25 -0.01
CA GLU A 250 17.93 -21.57 -1.01
C GLU A 250 17.50 -20.17 -0.54
N LEU A 251 17.07 -20.04 0.72
CA LEU A 251 16.72 -18.73 1.27
C LEU A 251 17.92 -17.80 1.28
N ALA A 252 19.08 -18.27 1.75
CA ALA A 252 20.30 -17.47 1.84
C ALA A 252 20.76 -16.94 0.47
N LEU A 253 20.68 -17.77 -0.59
CA LEU A 253 21.06 -17.37 -1.94
C LEU A 253 19.99 -16.49 -2.62
N ALA A 254 18.71 -16.68 -2.30
CA ALA A 254 17.63 -15.85 -2.83
C ALA A 254 17.44 -14.52 -2.07
N MET A 255 18.01 -14.36 -0.86
CA MET A 255 17.81 -13.18 0.00
C MET A 255 18.01 -11.83 -0.70
N PRO A 256 19.09 -11.60 -1.50
CA PRO A 256 19.28 -10.32 -2.17
C PRO A 256 18.09 -9.95 -3.07
N PHE A 257 17.53 -10.92 -3.78
CA PHE A 257 16.34 -10.73 -4.61
C PHE A 257 15.10 -10.47 -3.74
N ILE A 258 14.90 -11.23 -2.67
CA ILE A 258 13.76 -11.04 -1.75
C ILE A 258 13.77 -9.62 -1.17
N ILE A 259 14.94 -9.14 -0.71
CA ILE A 259 15.08 -7.78 -0.18
C ILE A 259 14.88 -6.73 -1.27
N ALA A 260 15.39 -6.96 -2.49
CA ALA A 260 15.10 -6.08 -3.63
C ALA A 260 13.59 -6.01 -3.95
N GLY A 261 12.87 -7.12 -3.82
CA GLY A 261 11.41 -7.16 -3.94
C GLY A 261 10.69 -6.36 -2.85
N ILE A 262 11.11 -6.52 -1.59
CA ILE A 262 10.58 -5.76 -0.45
C ILE A 262 10.85 -4.26 -0.63
N ARG A 263 12.05 -3.87 -1.10
CA ARG A 263 12.40 -2.47 -1.39
C ARG A 263 11.50 -1.87 -2.47
N THR A 264 11.36 -2.57 -3.60
CA THR A 264 10.47 -2.13 -4.69
C THR A 264 9.03 -1.99 -4.22
N SER A 265 8.55 -2.96 -3.43
CA SER A 265 7.23 -2.94 -2.81
C SER A 265 7.04 -1.73 -1.88
N ALA A 266 7.98 -1.46 -0.98
CA ALA A 266 7.90 -0.35 -0.04
C ALA A 266 7.81 1.01 -0.75
N VAL A 267 8.65 1.26 -1.76
CA VAL A 267 8.63 2.50 -2.56
C VAL A 267 7.28 2.66 -3.28
N MET A 268 6.79 1.58 -3.89
CA MET A 268 5.50 1.58 -4.58
C MET A 268 4.32 1.82 -3.63
N ILE A 269 4.30 1.17 -2.46
CA ILE A 269 3.28 1.35 -1.42
C ILE A 269 3.29 2.80 -0.94
N ILE A 270 4.45 3.39 -0.63
CA ILE A 270 4.52 4.79 -0.15
C ILE A 270 3.93 5.75 -1.20
N GLY A 271 4.26 5.57 -2.48
CA GLY A 271 3.68 6.36 -3.55
C GLY A 271 2.17 6.17 -3.70
N THR A 272 1.71 4.92 -3.74
CA THR A 272 0.28 4.60 -3.93
C THR A 272 -0.58 4.87 -2.70
N ALA A 273 -0.01 4.84 -1.49
CA ALA A 273 -0.71 5.16 -0.25
C ALA A 273 -1.19 6.61 -0.20
N THR A 274 -0.57 7.51 -0.98
CA THR A 274 -1.06 8.88 -1.11
C THR A 274 -2.50 8.94 -1.68
N LEU A 275 -2.89 7.95 -2.49
CA LEU A 275 -4.25 7.85 -3.04
C LEU A 275 -5.28 7.41 -1.98
N ALA A 276 -4.85 6.84 -0.85
CA ALA A 276 -5.74 6.45 0.23
C ALA A 276 -6.47 7.66 0.85
N ALA A 277 -5.89 8.86 0.72
CA ALA A 277 -6.53 10.11 1.11
C ALA A 277 -7.87 10.35 0.39
N LEU A 278 -8.00 9.89 -0.86
CA LEU A 278 -9.24 10.03 -1.66
C LEU A 278 -10.44 9.30 -1.03
N ILE A 279 -10.18 8.31 -0.19
CA ILE A 279 -11.21 7.53 0.49
C ILE A 279 -11.18 7.74 2.02
N GLY A 280 -10.65 8.88 2.47
CA GLY A 280 -10.69 9.26 3.89
C GLY A 280 -9.78 8.41 4.79
N ALA A 281 -8.77 7.74 4.26
CA ALA A 281 -7.77 7.04 5.07
C ALA A 281 -6.78 8.01 5.76
N GLY A 282 -6.66 9.25 5.26
CA GLY A 282 -5.75 10.27 5.78
C GLY A 282 -4.31 10.13 5.28
N GLY A 283 -3.38 10.75 6.01
CA GLY A 283 -1.93 10.69 5.76
C GLY A 283 -1.38 11.83 4.90
N LEU A 284 -0.14 11.68 4.41
CA LEU A 284 0.54 12.70 3.58
C LEU A 284 -0.21 13.00 2.26
N GLY A 285 -1.02 12.04 1.78
CA GLY A 285 -1.89 12.23 0.63
C GLY A 285 -2.93 13.34 0.82
N ASN A 286 -3.34 13.66 2.07
CA ASN A 286 -4.28 14.74 2.32
C ASN A 286 -3.74 16.08 1.84
N PHE A 287 -2.44 16.36 1.99
CA PHE A 287 -1.85 17.60 1.48
C PHE A 287 -1.93 17.69 -0.03
N ILE A 288 -1.76 16.56 -0.74
CA ILE A 288 -1.88 16.50 -2.19
C ILE A 288 -3.32 16.76 -2.62
N ILE A 289 -4.30 16.07 -2.01
CA ILE A 289 -5.71 16.23 -2.36
C ILE A 289 -6.22 17.64 -2.00
N LEU A 290 -5.86 18.16 -0.83
CA LEU A 290 -6.20 19.52 -0.44
C LEU A 290 -5.57 20.54 -1.37
N GLY A 291 -4.28 20.39 -1.70
CA GLY A 291 -3.62 21.29 -2.64
C GLY A 291 -4.24 21.26 -4.04
N ILE A 292 -4.66 20.09 -4.54
CA ILE A 292 -5.39 19.98 -5.81
C ILE A 292 -6.73 20.71 -5.73
N ASN A 293 -7.52 20.45 -4.68
CA ASN A 293 -8.85 21.03 -4.53
C ASN A 293 -8.82 22.53 -4.27
N SER A 294 -7.80 23.02 -3.56
CA SER A 294 -7.61 24.43 -3.24
C SER A 294 -6.73 25.16 -4.27
N ASN A 295 -6.30 24.48 -5.33
CA ASN A 295 -5.34 25.00 -6.33
C ASN A 295 -4.07 25.60 -5.70
N ASP A 296 -3.60 25.01 -4.59
CA ASP A 296 -2.43 25.42 -3.84
C ASP A 296 -1.25 24.50 -4.16
N ILE A 297 -0.35 24.99 -5.02
CA ILE A 297 0.86 24.29 -5.45
C ILE A 297 1.76 23.96 -4.25
N SER A 298 1.80 24.81 -3.23
CA SER A 298 2.63 24.60 -2.04
C SER A 298 2.18 23.38 -1.28
N LEU A 299 0.87 23.19 -1.08
CA LEU A 299 0.31 22.00 -0.43
C LEU A 299 0.57 20.72 -1.24
N ILE A 300 0.41 20.79 -2.57
CA ILE A 300 0.75 19.66 -3.46
C ILE A 300 2.22 19.27 -3.30
N LEU A 301 3.12 20.26 -3.33
CA LEU A 301 4.56 20.04 -3.19
C LEU A 301 4.92 19.51 -1.80
N ILE A 302 4.34 20.01 -0.72
CA ILE A 302 4.55 19.50 0.64
C ILE A 302 4.20 18.02 0.71
N GLY A 303 3.02 17.62 0.21
CA GLY A 303 2.60 16.23 0.21
C GLY A 303 3.48 15.33 -0.66
N ALA A 304 3.81 15.77 -1.88
CA ALA A 304 4.63 15.01 -2.82
C ALA A 304 6.09 14.86 -2.36
N ILE A 305 6.72 15.96 -1.92
CA ILE A 305 8.11 15.97 -1.45
C ILE A 305 8.25 15.15 -0.16
N SER A 306 7.32 15.31 0.80
CA SER A 306 7.36 14.53 2.03
C SER A 306 7.24 13.03 1.76
N SER A 307 6.37 12.64 0.83
CA SER A 307 6.20 11.24 0.40
C SER A 307 7.45 10.72 -0.31
N ALA A 308 8.08 11.53 -1.18
CA ALA A 308 9.31 11.17 -1.88
C ALA A 308 10.49 11.01 -0.91
N ILE A 309 10.66 11.91 0.05
CA ILE A 309 11.69 11.81 1.10
C ILE A 309 11.47 10.54 1.91
N LEU A 310 10.24 10.26 2.33
CA LEU A 310 9.91 9.04 3.06
C LEU A 310 10.26 7.78 2.25
N ALA A 311 9.93 7.76 0.96
CA ALA A 311 10.27 6.66 0.06
C ALA A 311 11.78 6.47 -0.09
N ILE A 312 12.55 7.56 -0.22
CA ILE A 312 14.02 7.51 -0.30
C ILE A 312 14.62 6.98 1.01
N LEU A 313 14.15 7.46 2.15
CA LEU A 313 14.61 7.00 3.47
C LEU A 313 14.37 5.50 3.64
N PHE A 314 13.16 5.02 3.38
CA PHE A 314 12.83 3.59 3.45
C PHE A 314 13.61 2.75 2.43
N SER A 315 13.75 3.24 1.19
CA SER A 315 14.52 2.56 0.14
C SER A 315 15.99 2.41 0.54
N THR A 316 16.58 3.46 1.10
CA THR A 316 17.98 3.46 1.57
C THR A 316 18.17 2.53 2.76
N LEU A 317 17.28 2.57 3.75
CA LEU A 317 17.28 1.66 4.90
C LEU A 317 17.21 0.19 4.45
N LEU A 318 16.32 -0.13 3.52
CA LEU A 318 16.16 -1.49 2.98
C LEU A 318 17.35 -1.92 2.13
N HIS A 319 17.98 -0.99 1.38
CA HIS A 319 19.21 -1.30 0.64
C HIS A 319 20.37 -1.70 1.56
N TRP A 320 20.50 -1.07 2.73
CA TRP A 320 21.51 -1.49 3.71
C TRP A 320 21.23 -2.90 4.26
N LEU A 321 19.95 -3.28 4.39
CA LEU A 321 19.56 -4.63 4.78
C LEU A 321 19.82 -5.69 3.69
N GLU A 322 19.98 -5.28 2.43
CA GLU A 322 20.26 -6.19 1.30
C GLU A 322 21.56 -6.98 1.49
N LYS A 323 22.56 -6.36 2.13
CA LYS A 323 23.87 -6.98 2.44
C LYS A 323 23.96 -7.53 3.85
N ALA A 324 22.90 -7.41 4.64
CA ALA A 324 22.90 -7.82 6.04
C ALA A 324 22.66 -9.33 6.20
N LYS A 325 23.16 -9.89 7.31
CA LYS A 325 22.87 -11.29 7.66
C LYS A 325 21.38 -11.43 8.02
N LEU A 326 20.80 -12.61 7.76
CA LEU A 326 19.38 -12.89 8.03
C LEU A 326 18.95 -12.54 9.46
N ARG A 327 19.80 -12.79 10.46
CA ARG A 327 19.52 -12.44 11.87
C ARG A 327 19.34 -10.93 12.07
N THR A 328 20.18 -10.12 11.43
CA THR A 328 20.10 -8.66 11.50
C THR A 328 18.79 -8.15 10.88
N ILE A 329 18.37 -8.73 9.76
CA ILE A 329 17.12 -8.42 9.07
C ILE A 329 15.91 -8.76 9.96
N LEU A 330 15.93 -9.91 10.62
CA LEU A 330 14.85 -10.29 11.54
C LEU A 330 14.80 -9.38 12.76
N MET A 331 15.94 -9.03 13.36
CA MET A 331 15.99 -8.11 14.49
C MET A 331 15.47 -6.72 14.11
N SER A 332 15.86 -6.17 12.96
CA SER A 332 15.36 -4.86 12.51
C SER A 332 13.85 -4.88 12.27
N PHE A 333 13.31 -5.97 11.72
CA PHE A 333 11.87 -6.17 11.57
C PHE A 333 11.13 -6.15 12.92
N PHE A 334 11.59 -6.92 13.92
CA PHE A 334 10.95 -6.96 15.24
C PHE A 334 11.05 -5.63 15.98
N ILE A 335 12.20 -4.94 15.89
CA ILE A 335 12.36 -3.59 16.47
C ILE A 335 11.38 -2.63 15.82
N GLY A 336 11.25 -2.66 14.48
CA GLY A 336 10.27 -1.85 13.76
C GLY A 336 8.84 -2.12 14.21
N LEU A 337 8.47 -3.39 14.40
CA LEU A 337 7.14 -3.79 14.87
C LEU A 337 6.85 -3.28 16.29
N ILE A 338 7.84 -3.33 17.18
CA ILE A 338 7.74 -2.80 18.55
C ILE A 338 7.57 -1.28 18.54
N LEU A 339 8.35 -0.56 17.73
CA LEU A 339 8.22 0.89 17.58
C LEU A 339 6.82 1.28 17.07
N LEU A 340 6.30 0.51 16.09
CA LEU A 340 4.95 0.71 15.56
C LEU A 340 3.88 0.46 16.64
N ALA A 341 3.96 -0.66 17.35
CA ALA A 341 3.04 -0.97 18.45
C ALA A 341 3.10 0.11 19.56
N GLY A 342 4.31 0.56 19.89
CA GLY A 342 4.54 1.65 20.84
C GLY A 342 3.91 2.97 20.42
N SER A 343 3.91 3.30 19.12
CA SER A 343 3.25 4.52 18.61
C SER A 343 1.73 4.50 18.76
N TYR A 344 1.09 3.32 18.86
CA TYR A 344 -0.34 3.19 19.12
C TYR A 344 -0.69 3.22 20.61
N TYR A 345 0.30 3.13 21.50
CA TYR A 345 0.08 3.21 22.93
C TYR A 345 -0.14 4.67 23.33
N GLN A 346 -1.40 5.09 23.39
CA GLN A 346 -1.77 6.35 24.03
C GLN A 346 -1.97 6.10 25.54
N PRO A 347 -1.18 6.74 26.42
CA PRO A 347 -1.44 6.67 27.85
C PRO A 347 -2.83 7.28 28.11
N GLN A 348 -3.67 6.52 28.82
CA GLN A 348 -5.02 6.92 29.18
C GLN A 348 -4.95 8.18 30.06
N SER A 349 -5.12 9.34 29.44
CA SER A 349 -4.98 10.63 30.10
C SER A 349 -6.08 11.58 29.62
N SER A 350 -7.27 11.43 30.20
CA SER A 350 -8.10 12.57 30.60
C SER A 350 -9.32 12.09 31.39
N THR A 351 -9.57 12.75 32.52
CA THR A 351 -10.80 12.65 33.32
C THR A 351 -11.92 13.54 32.80
N HIS A 352 -11.64 14.39 31.80
CA HIS A 352 -12.62 15.27 31.17
C HIS A 352 -13.38 14.52 30.06
N PRO A 353 -14.70 14.73 29.91
CA PRO A 353 -15.45 14.21 28.78
C PRO A 353 -14.91 14.82 27.48
N GLU A 354 -14.50 13.96 26.54
CA GLU A 354 -14.00 14.38 25.23
C GLU A 354 -15.06 14.14 24.16
N ILE A 355 -15.22 15.08 23.23
CA ILE A 355 -16.00 14.91 22.00
C ILE A 355 -15.13 15.22 20.78
N THR A 356 -15.41 14.54 19.68
CA THR A 356 -14.72 14.73 18.41
C THR A 356 -15.62 15.45 17.42
N ILE A 357 -15.19 16.61 16.93
CA ILE A 357 -15.89 17.36 15.88
C ILE A 357 -15.17 17.15 14.55
N GLY A 358 -15.90 16.65 13.55
CA GLY A 358 -15.41 16.55 12.18
C GLY A 358 -15.69 17.82 11.38
N GLY A 359 -14.86 18.14 10.40
CA GLY A 359 -15.13 19.16 9.38
C GLY A 359 -14.95 18.59 7.98
N LYS A 360 -15.78 19.05 7.04
CA LYS A 360 -15.61 18.72 5.63
C LYS A 360 -14.32 19.34 5.07
N LEU A 361 -13.95 18.96 3.84
CA LEU A 361 -12.84 19.55 3.12
C LEU A 361 -13.12 21.05 2.85
N GLY A 362 -12.16 21.92 3.17
CA GLY A 362 -12.23 23.36 2.91
C GLY A 362 -11.98 24.23 4.13
N SER A 363 -11.73 25.52 3.90
CA SER A 363 -11.53 26.51 4.96
C SER A 363 -12.81 26.78 5.75
N GLU A 364 -13.95 26.94 5.07
CA GLU A 364 -15.23 27.27 5.71
C GLU A 364 -15.64 26.25 6.80
N PRO A 365 -15.75 24.93 6.52
CA PRO A 365 -16.02 23.95 7.56
C PRO A 365 -14.97 23.97 8.68
N THR A 366 -13.70 24.19 8.32
CA THR A 366 -12.59 24.22 9.28
C THR A 366 -12.69 25.42 10.24
N ILE A 367 -13.11 26.59 9.75
CA ILE A 367 -13.36 27.77 10.58
C ILE A 367 -14.53 27.49 11.53
N ILE A 368 -15.64 26.95 11.01
CA ILE A 368 -16.86 26.67 11.79
C ILE A 368 -16.59 25.68 12.93
N ILE A 369 -15.84 24.60 12.69
CA ILE A 369 -15.53 23.63 13.76
C ILE A 369 -14.60 24.21 14.83
N ASN A 370 -13.72 25.16 14.47
CA ASN A 370 -12.92 25.88 15.46
C ASN A 370 -13.80 26.79 16.33
N MET A 371 -14.81 27.45 15.74
CA MET A 371 -15.80 28.21 16.52
C MET A 371 -16.58 27.30 17.47
N TYR A 372 -17.00 26.12 17.00
CA TYR A 372 -17.70 25.15 17.85
C TYR A 372 -16.83 24.69 19.01
N LYS A 373 -15.57 24.33 18.73
CA LYS A 373 -14.59 23.95 19.76
C LYS A 373 -14.46 25.02 20.84
N GLU A 374 -14.18 26.26 20.43
CA GLU A 374 -13.90 27.32 21.39
C GLU A 374 -15.14 27.67 22.23
N LEU A 375 -16.33 27.71 21.63
CA LEU A 375 -17.58 27.91 22.36
C LEU A 375 -17.85 26.78 23.38
N ILE A 376 -17.58 25.52 23.01
CA ILE A 376 -17.78 24.37 23.89
C ILE A 376 -16.77 24.36 25.04
N GLU A 377 -15.48 24.53 24.75
CA GLU A 377 -14.42 24.50 25.77
C GLU A 377 -14.47 25.72 26.72
N LYS A 378 -14.97 26.87 26.27
CA LYS A 378 -15.13 28.06 27.13
C LYS A 378 -16.36 28.00 28.04
N LYS A 379 -17.40 27.25 27.66
CA LYS A 379 -18.71 27.25 28.33
C LYS A 379 -19.10 25.89 28.91
N SER A 380 -18.18 24.92 28.90
CA SER A 380 -18.38 23.60 29.51
C SER A 380 -17.03 22.95 29.85
N ASP A 381 -17.06 21.88 30.65
CA ASP A 381 -15.86 21.08 30.98
C ASP A 381 -15.51 20.03 29.90
N ILE A 382 -16.17 20.11 28.73
CA ILE A 382 -15.97 19.18 27.62
C ILE A 382 -14.73 19.60 26.83
N ARG A 383 -13.81 18.66 26.63
CA ARG A 383 -12.66 18.85 25.73
C ARG A 383 -13.05 18.49 24.30
N VAL A 384 -12.60 19.28 23.33
CA VAL A 384 -12.93 19.08 21.92
C VAL A 384 -11.69 18.70 21.10
N ASN A 385 -11.77 17.53 20.48
CA ASN A 385 -10.83 17.10 19.46
C ASN A 385 -11.37 17.43 18.06
N LEU A 386 -10.57 18.11 17.24
CA LEU A 386 -10.97 18.48 15.88
C LEU A 386 -10.36 17.53 14.86
N LYS A 387 -11.20 17.04 13.96
CA LYS A 387 -10.78 16.41 12.71
C LYS A 387 -11.10 17.36 11.56
N SER A 388 -10.21 18.33 11.32
CA SER A 388 -10.31 19.26 10.18
C SER A 388 -10.06 18.52 8.87
N ASN A 389 -10.75 18.91 7.79
CA ASN A 389 -10.61 18.27 6.47
C ASN A 389 -10.75 16.73 6.54
N PHE A 390 -11.70 16.25 7.34
CA PHE A 390 -11.82 14.84 7.68
C PHE A 390 -12.29 13.99 6.50
N GLY A 391 -13.16 14.54 5.66
CA GLY A 391 -13.59 13.93 4.41
C GLY A 391 -14.67 14.75 3.73
N ASP A 392 -15.24 14.19 2.67
CA ASP A 392 -16.37 14.80 1.98
C ASP A 392 -17.69 14.66 2.77
N THR A 393 -18.79 15.12 2.17
CA THR A 393 -20.14 15.06 2.71
C THR A 393 -20.55 13.66 3.18
N THR A 394 -20.40 12.64 2.32
CA THR A 394 -20.89 11.29 2.60
C THR A 394 -20.01 10.60 3.65
N PHE A 395 -18.71 10.89 3.64
CA PHE A 395 -17.78 10.40 4.65
C PHE A 395 -18.11 10.94 6.04
N CYS A 396 -18.27 12.27 6.18
CA CYS A 396 -18.58 12.88 7.47
C CYS A 396 -19.92 12.37 8.03
N TYR A 397 -20.93 12.23 7.17
CA TYR A 397 -22.22 11.66 7.53
C TYR A 397 -22.11 10.23 8.07
N ASN A 398 -21.43 9.35 7.34
CA ASN A 398 -21.22 7.96 7.76
C ASN A 398 -20.33 7.85 9.00
N ALA A 399 -19.38 8.77 9.17
CA ALA A 399 -18.56 8.84 10.37
C ALA A 399 -19.38 9.22 11.60
N LEU A 400 -20.33 10.16 11.48
CA LEU A 400 -21.28 10.47 12.54
C LEU A 400 -22.17 9.25 12.86
N LYS A 401 -22.67 8.56 11.82
CA LYS A 401 -23.48 7.35 11.95
C LYS A 401 -22.76 6.17 12.62
N THR A 402 -21.44 6.13 12.52
CA THR A 402 -20.60 5.06 13.09
C THR A 402 -19.86 5.48 14.36
N ASP A 403 -20.31 6.57 15.01
CA ASP A 403 -19.70 7.14 16.24
C ASP A 403 -18.18 7.43 16.09
N LYS A 404 -17.67 7.68 14.86
CA LYS A 404 -16.26 8.06 14.60
C LYS A 404 -16.00 9.56 14.82
N ILE A 405 -17.06 10.34 14.76
CA ILE A 405 -17.17 11.76 15.16
C ILE A 405 -18.51 11.94 15.87
N ASP A 406 -18.61 12.93 16.74
CA ASP A 406 -19.80 13.20 17.56
C ASP A 406 -20.67 14.30 16.93
N LEU A 407 -20.06 15.25 16.24
CA LEU A 407 -20.69 16.44 15.68
C LEU A 407 -19.91 16.90 14.44
N TYR A 408 -20.61 17.47 13.45
CA TYR A 408 -19.99 18.23 12.36
C TYR A 408 -20.95 19.29 11.80
N PRO A 409 -20.47 20.33 11.09
CA PRO A 409 -21.34 21.27 10.39
C PRO A 409 -21.85 20.66 9.09
N GLU A 410 -23.16 20.75 8.86
CA GLU A 410 -23.82 20.27 7.65
C GLU A 410 -24.77 21.35 7.10
N TYR A 411 -25.04 21.29 5.79
CA TYR A 411 -25.78 22.27 5.04
C TYR A 411 -27.20 21.80 4.74
N THR A 412 -28.16 22.72 4.87
CA THR A 412 -29.60 22.45 4.68
C THR A 412 -29.91 21.76 3.35
N GLY A 413 -29.39 22.29 2.24
CA GLY A 413 -29.63 21.74 0.91
C GLY A 413 -28.99 20.36 0.71
N THR A 414 -27.83 20.11 1.32
CA THR A 414 -27.13 18.82 1.24
C THR A 414 -27.93 17.70 1.89
N ILE A 415 -28.55 17.96 3.05
CA ILE A 415 -29.39 16.98 3.74
C ILE A 415 -30.55 16.52 2.84
N LEU A 416 -31.21 17.45 2.17
CA LEU A 416 -32.36 17.15 1.33
C LEU A 416 -31.97 16.46 0.02
N THR A 417 -30.92 16.95 -0.64
CA THR A 417 -30.52 16.47 -1.97
C THR A 417 -29.71 15.17 -1.91
N THR A 418 -28.80 15.04 -0.95
CA THR A 418 -27.84 13.92 -0.90
C THR A 418 -28.35 12.77 -0.05
N PHE A 419 -28.83 13.06 1.17
CA PHE A 419 -29.23 12.02 2.13
C PHE A 419 -30.70 11.63 1.97
N SER A 420 -31.59 12.63 1.95
CA SER A 420 -33.03 12.41 1.81
C SER A 420 -33.47 12.15 0.36
N LYS A 421 -32.60 12.46 -0.61
CA LYS A 421 -32.82 12.30 -2.06
C LYS A 421 -34.12 12.93 -2.55
N LYS A 422 -34.54 14.03 -1.93
CA LYS A 422 -35.71 14.82 -2.33
C LYS A 422 -35.27 15.94 -3.27
N THR A 423 -36.05 16.17 -4.32
CA THR A 423 -35.92 17.37 -5.14
C THR A 423 -36.40 18.57 -4.32
N THR A 424 -35.47 19.44 -3.91
CA THR A 424 -35.79 20.67 -3.18
C THR A 424 -36.55 21.63 -4.08
N THR A 425 -37.85 21.78 -3.87
CA THR A 425 -38.69 22.71 -4.65
C THR A 425 -38.80 24.10 -4.01
N SER A 426 -38.44 24.24 -2.73
CA SER A 426 -38.50 25.51 -2.01
C SER A 426 -37.16 26.24 -2.04
N THR A 427 -37.22 27.55 -2.31
CA THR A 427 -36.08 28.48 -2.15
C THR A 427 -36.23 29.37 -0.91
N ASN A 428 -37.15 29.02 -0.01
CA ASN A 428 -37.28 29.68 1.29
C ASN A 428 -36.35 29.00 2.32
N PRO A 429 -35.36 29.71 2.91
CA PRO A 429 -34.40 29.12 3.84
C PRO A 429 -35.05 28.45 5.07
N GLY A 430 -36.09 29.07 5.65
CA GLY A 430 -36.80 28.52 6.80
C GLY A 430 -37.48 27.18 6.48
N THR A 431 -38.19 27.10 5.35
CA THR A 431 -38.83 25.86 4.89
C THR A 431 -37.81 24.78 4.58
N VAL A 432 -36.68 25.12 3.95
CA VAL A 432 -35.62 24.14 3.64
C VAL A 432 -34.97 23.62 4.92
N TYR A 433 -34.72 24.48 5.90
CA TYR A 433 -34.22 24.08 7.21
C TYR A 433 -35.19 23.14 7.94
N GLU A 434 -36.48 23.49 8.02
CA GLU A 434 -37.49 22.66 8.69
C GLU A 434 -37.57 21.26 8.06
N ASN A 435 -37.60 21.20 6.72
CA ASN A 435 -37.59 19.94 5.99
C ASN A 435 -36.30 19.15 6.27
N ALA A 436 -35.14 19.80 6.23
CA ALA A 436 -33.85 19.14 6.48
C ALA A 436 -33.77 18.56 7.91
N ARG A 437 -34.18 19.35 8.91
CA ARG A 437 -34.24 18.94 10.32
C ARG A 437 -35.16 17.73 10.51
N ASP A 438 -36.37 17.79 9.95
CA ASP A 438 -37.37 16.74 10.14
C ASP A 438 -36.99 15.45 9.40
N ASP A 439 -36.39 15.57 8.22
CA ASP A 439 -35.96 14.41 7.43
C ASP A 439 -34.77 13.71 8.07
N ILE A 440 -33.74 14.44 8.50
CA ILE A 440 -32.55 13.83 9.08
C ILE A 440 -32.84 13.17 10.43
N LYS A 441 -33.79 13.73 11.19
CA LYS A 441 -34.31 13.12 12.41
C LYS A 441 -35.00 11.79 12.12
N LYS A 442 -35.81 11.70 11.07
CA LYS A 442 -36.50 10.46 10.68
C LYS A 442 -35.56 9.41 10.09
N LEU A 443 -34.53 9.83 9.37
CA LEU A 443 -33.62 8.92 8.69
C LEU A 443 -32.67 8.20 9.66
N ASP A 444 -32.05 8.94 10.57
CA ASP A 444 -30.92 8.43 11.37
C ASP A 444 -30.91 8.94 12.82
N ASP A 445 -32.03 9.48 13.31
CA ASP A 445 -32.15 10.03 14.67
C ASP A 445 -31.13 11.13 15.00
N PHE A 446 -30.67 11.85 13.99
CA PHE A 446 -29.78 12.99 14.17
C PHE A 446 -30.56 14.26 14.53
N ILE A 447 -29.90 15.13 15.29
CA ILE A 447 -30.41 16.44 15.68
C ILE A 447 -29.64 17.48 14.87
N TYR A 448 -30.41 18.27 14.12
CA TYR A 448 -29.91 19.39 13.34
C TYR A 448 -30.32 20.70 14.01
N LEU A 449 -29.33 21.45 14.48
CA LEU A 449 -29.54 22.69 15.22
C LEU A 449 -29.84 23.88 14.28
N LYS A 450 -30.11 25.05 14.86
CA LYS A 450 -30.48 26.24 14.07
C LYS A 450 -29.30 26.71 13.21
N PRO A 451 -29.54 27.06 11.94
CA PRO A 451 -28.48 27.43 11.02
C PRO A 451 -27.92 28.83 11.27
N MET A 452 -26.68 29.04 10.81
CA MET A 452 -26.05 30.36 10.65
C MET A 452 -26.72 31.14 9.49
N ALA A 453 -26.51 32.46 9.41
CA ALA A 453 -27.24 33.32 8.47
C ALA A 453 -26.74 33.19 7.02
N PHE A 454 -25.45 32.92 6.81
CA PHE A 454 -24.87 32.84 5.48
C PHE A 454 -25.44 31.69 4.65
N GLN A 455 -25.31 31.81 3.34
CA GLN A 455 -25.66 30.80 2.35
C GLN A 455 -24.40 30.42 1.57
N ASP A 456 -24.06 29.14 1.53
CA ASP A 456 -23.02 28.61 0.63
C ASP A 456 -23.69 27.94 -0.58
N THR A 457 -24.21 28.77 -1.48
CA THR A 457 -24.96 28.35 -2.66
C THR A 457 -24.28 28.80 -3.93
N TYR A 458 -24.70 28.23 -5.07
CA TYR A 458 -24.37 28.81 -6.36
C TYR A 458 -24.82 30.27 -6.43
N ALA A 459 -23.99 31.08 -7.06
CA ALA A 459 -24.28 32.45 -7.40
C ALA A 459 -23.62 32.82 -8.74
N LEU A 460 -23.99 33.99 -9.26
CA LEU A 460 -23.33 34.60 -10.41
C LEU A 460 -22.52 35.80 -9.95
N ALA A 461 -21.29 35.89 -10.44
CA ALA A 461 -20.42 37.02 -10.17
C ALA A 461 -19.86 37.64 -11.45
N VAL A 462 -19.62 38.95 -11.36
CA VAL A 462 -18.91 39.76 -12.35
C VAL A 462 -17.80 40.52 -11.64
N LYS A 463 -16.87 41.13 -12.37
CA LYS A 463 -15.92 42.07 -11.75
C LYS A 463 -16.66 43.26 -11.16
N SER A 464 -16.18 43.77 -10.01
CA SER A 464 -16.78 44.96 -9.39
C SER A 464 -16.74 46.19 -10.29
N SER A 465 -15.74 46.32 -11.18
CA SER A 465 -15.70 47.39 -12.20
C SER A 465 -16.84 47.24 -13.20
N THR A 466 -17.04 46.04 -13.75
CA THR A 466 -18.13 45.74 -14.70
C THR A 466 -19.50 45.93 -14.08
N ALA A 467 -19.68 45.54 -12.81
CA ALA A 467 -20.92 45.79 -12.08
C ALA A 467 -21.22 47.29 -11.95
N LYS A 468 -20.22 48.12 -11.62
CA LYS A 468 -20.41 49.57 -11.49
C LYS A 468 -20.70 50.23 -12.85
N GLU A 469 -19.96 49.85 -13.89
CA GLU A 469 -20.12 50.40 -15.24
C GLU A 469 -21.50 50.11 -15.83
N ASN A 470 -22.04 48.92 -15.57
CA ASN A 470 -23.32 48.46 -16.13
C ASN A 470 -24.47 48.46 -15.11
N GLN A 471 -24.25 49.02 -13.92
CA GLN A 471 -25.22 49.11 -12.81
C GLN A 471 -25.85 47.75 -12.44
N LEU A 472 -25.03 46.70 -12.36
CA LEU A 472 -25.48 45.33 -12.09
C LEU A 472 -25.53 45.08 -10.58
N GLU A 473 -26.74 44.83 -10.05
CA GLU A 473 -26.96 44.47 -8.65
C GLU A 473 -27.65 43.11 -8.50
N ASN A 474 -28.54 42.77 -9.44
CA ASN A 474 -29.34 41.55 -9.46
C ASN A 474 -28.97 40.67 -10.68
N ILE A 475 -29.31 39.38 -10.60
CA ILE A 475 -29.13 38.46 -11.73
C ILE A 475 -29.98 38.90 -12.93
N SER A 476 -31.18 39.43 -12.70
CA SER A 476 -32.03 39.99 -13.77
C SER A 476 -31.34 41.12 -14.56
N ASP A 477 -30.42 41.87 -13.96
CA ASP A 477 -29.75 42.99 -14.62
C ASP A 477 -28.78 42.51 -15.72
N LEU A 478 -28.38 41.23 -15.70
CA LEU A 478 -27.52 40.64 -16.72
C LEU A 478 -28.15 40.61 -18.12
N SER A 479 -29.47 40.79 -18.24
CA SER A 479 -30.14 40.89 -19.54
C SER A 479 -29.75 42.15 -20.32
N THR A 480 -29.18 43.16 -19.63
CA THR A 480 -28.69 44.40 -20.24
C THR A 480 -27.37 44.20 -21.00
N LEU A 481 -26.65 43.11 -20.71
CA LEU A 481 -25.37 42.80 -21.36
C LEU A 481 -25.59 42.19 -22.75
N ASN A 482 -24.85 42.69 -23.74
CA ASN A 482 -24.93 42.20 -25.11
C ASN A 482 -24.13 40.89 -25.29
N HIS A 483 -24.82 39.75 -25.31
CA HIS A 483 -24.24 38.41 -25.54
C HIS A 483 -22.97 38.10 -24.72
N PRO A 484 -23.00 38.21 -23.38
CA PRO A 484 -21.83 38.00 -22.55
C PRO A 484 -21.33 36.55 -22.64
N LEU A 485 -20.01 36.37 -22.52
CA LEU A 485 -19.39 35.07 -22.38
C LEU A 485 -19.36 34.70 -20.88
N ALA A 486 -19.96 33.56 -20.54
CA ALA A 486 -20.04 33.05 -19.19
C ALA A 486 -19.14 31.82 -19.01
N GLY A 487 -18.41 31.77 -17.91
CA GLY A 487 -17.61 30.61 -17.49
C GLY A 487 -18.36 29.79 -16.47
N PHE A 488 -18.74 28.58 -16.83
CA PHE A 488 -19.46 27.63 -15.97
C PHE A 488 -18.72 26.30 -15.92
N ASP A 489 -18.91 25.52 -14.86
CA ASP A 489 -18.55 24.11 -14.91
C ASP A 489 -19.61 23.30 -15.68
N LEU A 490 -19.26 22.06 -16.02
CA LEU A 490 -20.13 21.20 -16.82
C LEU A 490 -21.42 20.86 -16.07
N GLU A 491 -21.38 20.78 -14.75
CA GLU A 491 -22.54 20.40 -13.95
C GLU A 491 -23.55 21.56 -13.92
N PHE A 492 -23.11 22.74 -13.51
CA PHE A 492 -23.94 23.95 -13.45
C PHE A 492 -24.56 24.29 -14.80
N ALA A 493 -23.82 24.11 -15.90
CA ALA A 493 -24.32 24.35 -17.25
C ALA A 493 -25.53 23.46 -17.64
N ASN A 494 -25.67 22.27 -17.04
CA ASN A 494 -26.67 21.28 -17.42
C ASN A 494 -27.76 21.05 -16.34
N ARG A 495 -27.74 21.81 -15.25
CA ARG A 495 -28.67 21.66 -14.13
C ARG A 495 -29.89 22.58 -14.21
N LYS A 496 -31.04 22.10 -13.73
CA LYS A 496 -32.30 22.88 -13.64
C LYS A 496 -32.24 24.00 -12.60
N ASP A 497 -31.50 23.78 -11.54
CA ASP A 497 -31.12 24.75 -10.50
C ASP A 497 -29.79 25.46 -10.83
N GLY A 498 -29.32 25.33 -12.07
CA GLY A 498 -28.15 26.02 -12.62
C GLY A 498 -28.51 26.82 -13.88
N TYR A 499 -27.73 26.71 -14.95
CA TYR A 499 -27.91 27.52 -16.16
C TYR A 499 -29.24 27.27 -16.88
N LEU A 500 -29.75 26.04 -16.95
CA LEU A 500 -31.08 25.78 -17.53
C LEU A 500 -32.19 26.51 -16.75
N GLY A 501 -31.98 26.67 -15.44
CA GLY A 501 -32.83 27.48 -14.55
C GLY A 501 -32.74 28.98 -14.87
N LEU A 502 -31.54 29.49 -15.13
CA LEU A 502 -31.33 30.89 -15.55
C LEU A 502 -32.04 31.17 -16.88
N GLN A 503 -31.95 30.25 -17.85
CA GLN A 503 -32.66 30.39 -19.12
C GLN A 503 -34.18 30.42 -18.94
N SER A 504 -34.73 29.47 -18.18
CA SER A 504 -36.18 29.33 -18.02
C SER A 504 -36.81 30.36 -17.08
N LYS A 505 -36.15 30.73 -15.97
CA LYS A 505 -36.69 31.61 -14.93
C LYS A 505 -36.32 33.09 -15.12
N TYR A 506 -35.11 33.34 -15.62
CA TYR A 506 -34.62 34.69 -15.86
C TYR A 506 -34.71 35.12 -17.33
N GLY A 507 -34.84 34.19 -18.27
CA GLY A 507 -34.80 34.51 -19.71
C GLY A 507 -33.40 34.84 -20.21
N LEU A 508 -32.36 34.48 -19.45
CA LEU A 508 -30.97 34.82 -19.74
C LEU A 508 -30.35 33.77 -20.67
N ASN A 509 -29.80 34.21 -21.80
CA ASN A 509 -29.09 33.36 -22.74
C ASN A 509 -27.67 33.90 -22.96
N PHE A 510 -26.68 33.15 -22.47
CA PHE A 510 -25.26 33.49 -22.53
C PHE A 510 -24.52 32.60 -23.52
N ASN A 511 -23.39 33.09 -24.00
CA ASN A 511 -22.39 32.24 -24.63
C ASN A 511 -21.64 31.52 -23.51
N VAL A 512 -21.82 30.21 -23.34
CA VAL A 512 -21.21 29.46 -22.23
C VAL A 512 -19.93 28.77 -22.67
N LYS A 513 -18.85 28.97 -21.90
CA LYS A 513 -17.62 28.19 -22.00
C LYS A 513 -17.47 27.32 -20.76
N THR A 514 -17.49 26.01 -20.95
CA THR A 514 -17.31 25.06 -19.84
C THR A 514 -15.84 24.91 -19.47
N MET A 515 -15.55 24.90 -18.17
CA MET A 515 -14.19 24.69 -17.64
C MET A 515 -14.23 24.11 -16.22
N GLN A 516 -13.09 23.67 -15.68
CA GLN A 516 -13.01 23.24 -14.28
C GLN A 516 -13.28 24.42 -13.33
N THR A 517 -13.98 24.17 -12.23
CA THR A 517 -14.43 25.21 -11.27
C THR A 517 -13.28 26.10 -10.77
N SER A 518 -12.12 25.53 -10.50
CA SER A 518 -10.92 26.27 -10.08
C SER A 518 -10.40 27.28 -11.11
N LEU A 519 -10.67 27.04 -12.40
CA LEU A 519 -10.25 27.93 -13.49
C LEU A 519 -11.23 29.07 -13.76
N ILE A 520 -12.49 28.95 -13.34
CA ILE A 520 -13.54 29.93 -13.60
C ILE A 520 -13.17 31.30 -13.02
N TYR A 521 -12.70 31.33 -11.77
CA TYR A 521 -12.26 32.56 -11.12
C TYR A 521 -11.10 33.25 -11.84
N SER A 522 -10.10 32.46 -12.27
CA SER A 522 -8.97 33.00 -13.03
C SER A 522 -9.40 33.48 -14.42
N ALA A 523 -10.35 32.82 -15.06
CA ALA A 523 -10.89 33.23 -16.36
C ALA A 523 -11.67 34.54 -16.25
N LEU A 524 -12.46 34.72 -15.18
CA LEU A 524 -13.12 35.99 -14.91
C LEU A 524 -12.09 37.08 -14.64
N ASN A 525 -11.09 36.81 -13.80
CA ASN A 525 -10.04 37.78 -13.47
C ASN A 525 -9.20 38.21 -14.69
N SER A 526 -8.94 37.31 -15.64
CA SER A 526 -8.22 37.63 -16.88
C SER A 526 -9.08 38.24 -17.98
N ASN A 527 -10.37 38.50 -17.72
CA ASN A 527 -11.38 38.92 -18.70
C ASN A 527 -11.62 37.90 -19.83
N ALA A 528 -11.23 36.63 -19.65
CA ALA A 528 -11.53 35.57 -20.60
C ALA A 528 -13.01 35.17 -20.59
N VAL A 529 -13.75 35.53 -19.55
CA VAL A 529 -15.21 35.52 -19.44
C VAL A 529 -15.69 36.78 -18.71
N GLN A 530 -16.93 37.20 -18.90
CA GLN A 530 -17.54 38.36 -18.23
C GLN A 530 -18.41 37.95 -17.02
N ILE A 531 -18.96 36.74 -17.04
CA ILE A 531 -19.81 36.20 -15.98
C ILE A 531 -19.19 34.89 -15.50
N ALA A 532 -19.14 34.69 -14.20
CA ALA A 532 -18.73 33.43 -13.60
C ALA A 532 -19.85 32.83 -12.75
N GLN A 533 -19.99 31.52 -12.80
CA GLN A 533 -20.54 30.76 -11.69
C GLN A 533 -19.53 30.78 -10.53
N VAL A 534 -20.00 31.08 -9.34
CA VAL A 534 -19.21 31.08 -8.10
C VAL A 534 -20.02 30.44 -6.97
N TYR A 535 -19.38 30.11 -5.86
CA TYR A 535 -20.08 29.91 -4.58
C TYR A 535 -20.12 31.23 -3.82
N SER A 536 -21.24 31.51 -3.15
CA SER A 536 -21.48 32.81 -2.51
C SER A 536 -20.54 33.14 -1.35
N THR A 537 -19.84 32.16 -0.78
CA THR A 537 -18.88 32.38 0.33
C THR A 537 -17.42 32.21 -0.07
N ASP A 538 -17.12 31.96 -1.35
CA ASP A 538 -15.76 31.68 -1.82
C ASP A 538 -14.80 32.87 -1.62
N SER A 539 -13.60 32.57 -1.11
CA SER A 539 -12.54 33.56 -0.85
C SER A 539 -12.13 34.37 -2.09
N GLN A 540 -12.27 33.77 -3.26
CA GLN A 540 -11.91 34.32 -4.55
C GLN A 540 -12.76 35.53 -4.92
N ILE A 541 -13.98 35.64 -4.34
CA ILE A 541 -14.83 36.83 -4.47
C ILE A 541 -14.09 38.06 -3.96
N LYS A 542 -13.48 37.98 -2.77
CA LYS A 542 -12.68 39.08 -2.23
C LYS A 542 -11.33 39.21 -2.96
N GLN A 543 -10.66 38.09 -3.23
CA GLN A 543 -9.34 38.07 -3.87
C GLN A 543 -9.33 38.79 -5.24
N TYR A 544 -10.35 38.56 -6.06
CA TYR A 544 -10.45 39.15 -7.39
C TYR A 544 -11.40 40.35 -7.44
N ASN A 545 -11.82 40.86 -6.27
CA ASN A 545 -12.72 42.01 -6.14
C ASN A 545 -13.98 41.85 -7.02
N LEU A 546 -14.69 40.74 -6.82
CA LEU A 546 -15.88 40.37 -7.57
C LEU A 546 -17.15 40.88 -6.87
N LYS A 547 -18.16 41.21 -7.68
CA LYS A 547 -19.51 41.51 -7.22
C LYS A 547 -20.36 40.26 -7.47
N VAL A 548 -20.83 39.65 -6.38
CA VAL A 548 -21.88 38.63 -6.43
C VAL A 548 -23.23 39.32 -6.62
N LEU A 549 -24.00 38.85 -7.61
CA LEU A 549 -25.30 39.41 -7.95
C LEU A 549 -26.41 38.76 -7.13
N LYS A 550 -27.40 39.55 -6.72
CA LYS A 550 -28.54 39.05 -5.94
C LYS A 550 -29.45 38.19 -6.81
N ASP A 551 -29.80 37.01 -6.31
CA ASP A 551 -30.77 36.11 -6.92
C ASP A 551 -32.21 36.59 -6.66
N ASP A 552 -32.61 37.65 -7.36
CA ASP A 552 -33.87 38.38 -7.14
C ASP A 552 -35.13 37.54 -7.41
N LYS A 553 -35.04 36.53 -8.28
CA LYS A 553 -36.12 35.55 -8.52
C LYS A 553 -35.97 34.27 -7.70
N LYS A 554 -34.93 34.13 -6.85
CA LYS A 554 -34.70 32.95 -5.98
C LYS A 554 -34.65 31.64 -6.76
N LEU A 555 -33.75 31.52 -7.73
CA LEU A 555 -33.49 30.28 -8.45
C LEU A 555 -32.70 29.28 -7.60
N PHE A 556 -31.67 29.75 -6.89
CA PHE A 556 -30.74 28.87 -6.21
C PHE A 556 -31.31 28.40 -4.86
N PRO A 557 -31.23 27.09 -4.55
CA PRO A 557 -31.69 26.58 -3.29
C PRO A 557 -30.77 27.03 -2.13
N PRO A 558 -31.31 27.26 -0.93
CA PRO A 558 -30.53 27.72 0.22
C PRO A 558 -29.69 26.59 0.84
N TYR A 559 -28.45 26.93 1.20
CA TYR A 559 -27.46 26.07 1.83
C TYR A 559 -26.88 26.79 3.06
N GLN A 560 -27.62 26.74 4.16
CA GLN A 560 -27.12 27.28 5.43
C GLN A 560 -26.42 26.17 6.20
N ALA A 561 -25.25 26.45 6.75
CA ALA A 561 -24.57 25.52 7.64
C ALA A 561 -25.18 25.55 9.04
N ALA A 562 -25.30 24.38 9.65
CA ALA A 562 -25.70 24.23 11.05
C ALA A 562 -25.03 23.01 11.71
N PRO A 563 -24.95 22.97 13.04
CA PRO A 563 -24.48 21.79 13.77
C PRO A 563 -25.39 20.57 13.55
N LEU A 564 -24.80 19.43 13.17
CA LEU A 564 -25.46 18.12 13.07
C LEU A 564 -24.78 17.11 14.00
N MET A 565 -25.56 16.49 14.90
CA MET A 565 -25.06 15.51 15.88
C MET A 565 -26.07 14.38 16.11
N SER A 566 -25.67 13.31 16.78
CA SER A 566 -26.61 12.25 17.18
C SER A 566 -27.50 12.72 18.34
N GLU A 567 -28.77 12.27 18.38
CA GLU A 567 -29.64 12.53 19.54
C GLU A 567 -29.04 11.96 20.84
N LYS A 568 -28.34 10.84 20.75
CA LYS A 568 -27.60 10.22 21.86
C LYS A 568 -26.58 11.20 22.47
N LEU A 569 -25.81 11.91 21.65
CA LEU A 569 -24.86 12.91 22.13
C LEU A 569 -25.59 14.05 22.84
N LEU A 570 -26.63 14.60 22.22
CA LEU A 570 -27.33 15.75 22.78
C LEU A 570 -28.04 15.40 24.11
N LYS A 571 -28.61 14.19 24.23
CA LYS A 571 -29.15 13.69 25.50
C LYS A 571 -28.08 13.58 26.59
N LYS A 572 -26.84 13.22 26.21
CA LYS A 572 -25.70 13.12 27.15
C LYS A 572 -25.16 14.50 27.56
N TYR A 573 -25.14 15.46 26.64
CA TYR A 573 -24.66 16.82 26.87
C TYR A 573 -25.67 17.87 26.38
N PRO A 574 -26.80 18.09 27.09
CA PRO A 574 -27.85 19.00 26.66
C PRO A 574 -27.38 20.46 26.47
N GLN A 575 -26.32 20.86 27.19
CA GLN A 575 -25.72 22.19 27.08
C GLN A 575 -25.17 22.49 25.68
N LEU A 576 -24.85 21.48 24.86
CA LEU A 576 -24.33 21.68 23.50
C LEU A 576 -25.33 22.46 22.62
N GLU A 577 -26.63 22.22 22.79
CA GLU A 577 -27.65 22.96 22.03
C GLU A 577 -27.63 24.45 22.37
N THR A 578 -27.60 24.80 23.65
CA THR A 578 -27.56 26.21 24.10
C THR A 578 -26.26 26.88 23.65
N ILE A 579 -25.12 26.18 23.78
CA ILE A 579 -23.81 26.71 23.42
C ILE A 579 -23.73 26.98 21.91
N LEU A 580 -24.07 26.01 21.08
CA LEU A 580 -23.90 26.11 19.62
C LEU A 580 -24.96 26.99 18.95
N ASN A 581 -26.18 27.06 19.50
CA ASN A 581 -27.21 27.98 18.99
C ASN A 581 -26.86 29.47 19.19
N GLN A 582 -25.79 29.81 19.90
CA GLN A 582 -25.28 31.20 19.91
C GLN A 582 -24.82 31.67 18.52
N LEU A 583 -24.46 30.74 17.64
CA LEU A 583 -24.15 31.02 16.23
C LEU A 583 -25.38 31.04 15.33
N ALA A 584 -26.56 30.67 15.83
CA ALA A 584 -27.79 30.66 15.04
C ALA A 584 -28.12 32.08 14.55
N GLY A 585 -28.33 32.22 13.24
CA GLY A 585 -28.56 33.52 12.59
C GLY A 585 -27.37 34.50 12.67
N LYS A 586 -26.18 34.04 13.06
CA LYS A 586 -24.92 34.80 12.99
C LYS A 586 -24.15 34.42 11.72
N ILE A 587 -23.09 35.17 11.43
CA ILE A 587 -22.23 35.03 10.25
C ILE A 587 -23.00 35.35 8.97
N THR A 588 -22.78 36.55 8.45
CA THR A 588 -23.29 36.96 7.13
C THR A 588 -22.42 36.40 6.00
N ASP A 589 -22.93 36.40 4.76
CA ASP A 589 -22.14 36.00 3.58
C ASP A 589 -20.82 36.78 3.49
N GLN A 590 -20.86 38.10 3.74
CA GLN A 590 -19.65 38.94 3.71
C GLN A 590 -18.64 38.56 4.79
N GLU A 591 -19.10 38.26 6.01
CA GLU A 591 -18.22 37.80 7.09
C GLU A 591 -17.61 36.43 6.76
N MET A 592 -18.38 35.54 6.13
CA MET A 592 -17.87 34.23 5.73
C MET A 592 -16.83 34.34 4.60
N ILE A 593 -17.10 35.16 3.57
CA ILE A 593 -16.11 35.47 2.51
C ILE A 593 -14.82 36.02 3.11
N GLU A 594 -14.94 36.96 4.07
CA GLU A 594 -13.80 37.58 4.75
C GLU A 594 -12.96 36.53 5.48
N MET A 595 -13.59 35.69 6.29
CA MET A 595 -12.91 34.64 7.04
C MET A 595 -12.29 33.59 6.10
N ASN A 596 -12.99 33.19 5.03
CA ASN A 596 -12.45 32.29 4.01
C ASN A 596 -11.23 32.90 3.31
N TYR A 597 -11.26 34.20 3.00
CA TYR A 597 -10.13 34.93 2.42
C TYR A 597 -8.91 34.97 3.35
N GLN A 598 -9.14 35.21 4.63
CA GLN A 598 -8.08 35.21 5.63
C GLN A 598 -7.37 33.85 5.73
N VAL A 599 -8.11 32.74 5.63
CA VAL A 599 -7.51 31.40 5.64
C VAL A 599 -6.86 31.04 4.31
N ASN A 600 -7.58 31.18 3.19
CA ASN A 600 -7.13 30.68 1.89
C ASN A 600 -6.07 31.57 1.24
N VAL A 601 -6.14 32.89 1.45
CA VAL A 601 -5.30 33.87 0.75
C VAL A 601 -4.29 34.51 1.69
N GLU A 602 -4.70 34.97 2.87
CA GLU A 602 -3.76 35.53 3.86
C GLU A 602 -3.03 34.47 4.68
N GLN A 603 -3.38 33.18 4.52
CA GLN A 603 -2.73 32.05 5.18
C GLN A 603 -2.79 32.12 6.72
N LYS A 604 -3.81 32.79 7.27
CA LYS A 604 -4.08 32.77 8.72
C LYS A 604 -4.62 31.41 9.14
N SER A 605 -4.31 31.01 10.38
CA SER A 605 -4.87 29.78 10.93
C SER A 605 -6.38 29.92 11.13
N ALA A 606 -7.15 28.89 10.75
CA ALA A 606 -8.61 28.89 10.93
C ALA A 606 -9.02 29.05 12.41
N ALA A 607 -8.19 28.59 13.35
CA ALA A 607 -8.41 28.77 14.78
C ALA A 607 -8.33 30.25 15.18
N THR A 608 -7.33 30.99 14.67
CA THR A 608 -7.21 32.44 14.90
C THR A 608 -8.39 33.19 14.31
N VAL A 609 -8.79 32.87 13.08
CA VAL A 609 -9.92 33.53 12.40
C VAL A 609 -11.24 33.26 13.14
N ALA A 610 -11.46 32.03 13.61
CA ALA A 610 -12.61 31.67 14.42
C ALA A 610 -12.64 32.47 15.74
N HIS A 611 -11.49 32.53 16.44
CA HIS A 611 -11.35 33.29 17.69
C HIS A 611 -11.68 34.77 17.50
N ASP A 612 -11.07 35.41 16.49
CA ASP A 612 -11.28 36.83 16.19
C ASP A 612 -12.76 37.15 15.93
N PHE A 613 -13.46 36.27 15.21
CA PHE A 613 -14.90 36.40 15.00
C PHE A 613 -15.68 36.30 16.32
N LEU A 614 -15.41 35.29 17.13
CA LEU A 614 -16.14 35.09 18.39
C LEU A 614 -15.94 36.27 19.35
N VAL A 615 -14.72 36.82 19.44
CA VAL A 615 -14.42 38.03 20.23
C VAL A 615 -15.13 39.26 19.67
N LYS A 616 -15.05 39.50 18.36
CA LYS A 616 -15.68 40.65 17.69
C LYS A 616 -17.21 40.67 17.90
N HIS A 617 -17.84 39.51 17.97
CA HIS A 617 -19.28 39.37 18.16
C HIS A 617 -19.70 39.14 19.62
N HIS A 618 -18.78 39.28 20.58
CA HIS A 618 -19.01 39.12 22.02
C HIS A 618 -19.64 37.77 22.40
N LEU A 619 -19.21 36.70 21.72
CA LEU A 619 -19.67 35.34 22.02
C LEU A 619 -18.78 34.65 23.06
N ILE A 620 -17.55 35.14 23.25
CA ILE A 620 -16.57 34.73 24.25
C ILE A 620 -15.91 35.93 24.94
#